data_AF-A0A947FQX9-F1
#
_entry.id   AF-A0A947FQX9-F1
#
_cell.length_a   1.000
_cell.length_b   1.000
_cell.length_c   1.000
_cell.angle_alpha   90.00
_cell.angle_beta   90.00
_cell.angle_gamma   90.00
#
_symmetry.space_group_name_H-M   'P 1'
#
loop_
_entity.id
_entity.type
_entity.pdbx_description
1 polymer ?
#
loop_
_entity_poly.entity_id
_entity_poly.type
_entity_poly.pdbx_seq_one_letter_code
_entity_poly.pdbx_strand_id
1 'polypeptide(L)'
;MNLKQGVTGLLFVIIGFAGAVQAESAKPLRLATTTSVENSGLLDFLLPEFKKDFPYELKVTVVGSGKALRLGRTGDVDIVWVHSPVSEKKFVDEGYGVRHKMVMRNDFVLAGPVNDPAQISTEKNILNAFKKIAATEQLFVSRGDDSGTNKKELS
;
A
#
# COMPACT_ATOMS: atom_id res chain seq x y z
N MET A 1 -19.27 24.18 -84.73
CA MET A 1 -19.42 22.82 -85.28
C MET A 1 -19.29 21.86 -84.10
N ASN A 2 -20.32 21.03 -83.87
CA ASN A 2 -20.47 20.05 -82.78
C ASN A 2 -19.27 19.05 -82.74
N LEU A 3 -18.95 18.32 -81.65
CA LEU A 3 -19.79 17.34 -80.96
C LEU A 3 -19.08 16.79 -79.68
N LYS A 4 -19.91 16.28 -78.77
CA LYS A 4 -19.69 15.61 -77.47
C LYS A 4 -18.58 14.53 -77.44
N GLN A 5 -17.96 14.33 -76.27
CA GLN A 5 -17.91 13.08 -75.45
C GLN A 5 -16.69 13.05 -74.50
N GLY A 6 -16.86 12.55 -73.27
CA GLY A 6 -15.74 12.08 -72.43
C GLY A 6 -15.80 12.44 -70.95
N VAL A 7 -16.74 11.85 -70.20
CA VAL A 7 -16.72 11.79 -68.73
C VAL A 7 -15.80 10.66 -68.31
N THR A 8 -14.64 10.93 -67.70
CA THR A 8 -13.83 10.07 -66.80
C THR A 8 -12.50 10.79 -66.58
N GLY A 9 -11.89 10.94 -65.41
CA GLY A 9 -12.12 10.47 -64.06
C GLY A 9 -10.92 11.01 -63.27
N LEU A 10 -11.11 12.07 -62.48
CA LEU A 10 -10.06 12.61 -61.62
C LEU A 10 -10.13 11.84 -60.28
N LEU A 11 -9.45 10.70 -60.21
CA LEU A 11 -9.32 9.94 -58.96
C LEU A 11 -8.20 10.59 -58.11
N PHE A 12 -8.55 11.60 -57.33
CA PHE A 12 -7.71 12.04 -56.21
C PHE A 12 -7.80 10.96 -55.13
N VAL A 13 -6.82 10.06 -55.10
CA VAL A 13 -6.62 9.10 -54.01
C VAL A 13 -6.05 9.88 -52.82
N ILE A 14 -6.93 10.45 -52.01
CA ILE A 14 -6.59 10.85 -50.64
C ILE A 14 -6.55 9.54 -49.84
N ILE A 15 -5.37 8.93 -49.74
CA ILE A 15 -5.11 7.92 -48.71
C ILE A 15 -5.18 8.66 -47.38
N GLY A 16 -6.36 8.62 -46.76
CA GLY A 16 -6.55 9.01 -45.38
C GLY A 16 -5.66 8.12 -44.53
N PHE A 17 -4.49 8.64 -44.15
CA PHE A 17 -3.73 8.12 -43.03
C PHE A 17 -4.53 8.47 -41.77
N ALA A 18 -5.60 7.71 -41.52
CA ALA A 18 -6.25 7.67 -40.22
C ALA A 18 -5.23 7.03 -39.28
N GLY A 19 -4.34 7.86 -38.73
CA GLY A 19 -3.52 7.50 -37.61
C GLY A 19 -4.47 7.05 -36.51
N ALA A 20 -4.61 5.73 -36.35
CA ALA A 20 -5.14 5.17 -35.13
C ALA A 20 -4.21 5.68 -34.04
N VAL A 21 -4.66 6.69 -33.30
CA VAL A 21 -4.06 7.05 -32.02
C VAL A 21 -4.30 5.83 -31.15
N GLN A 22 -3.35 4.90 -31.19
CA GLN A 22 -3.33 3.76 -30.31
C GLN A 22 -3.11 4.36 -28.94
N ALA A 23 -4.18 4.44 -28.14
CA ALA A 23 -4.09 4.88 -26.76
C ALA A 23 -3.01 4.03 -26.10
N GLU A 24 -1.85 4.62 -25.82
CA GLU A 24 -0.79 3.96 -25.08
C GLU A 24 -1.40 3.57 -23.74
N SER A 25 -1.63 2.27 -23.53
CA SER A 25 -2.23 1.79 -22.29
C SER A 25 -1.37 2.31 -21.15
N ALA A 26 -1.97 3.10 -20.25
CA ALA A 26 -1.24 3.69 -19.14
C ALA A 26 -0.46 2.58 -18.42
N LYS A 27 0.85 2.78 -18.25
CA LYS A 27 1.69 1.79 -17.56
C LYS A 27 1.10 1.55 -16.16
N PRO A 28 1.04 0.28 -15.72
CA PRO A 28 0.50 -0.03 -14.40
C PRO A 28 1.35 0.64 -13.33
N LEU A 29 0.69 1.18 -12.31
CA LEU A 29 1.31 1.67 -11.11
C LEU A 29 1.73 0.47 -10.25
N ARG A 30 2.98 0.42 -9.80
CA ARG A 30 3.53 -0.70 -9.04
C ARG A 30 3.69 -0.31 -7.58
N LEU A 31 3.07 -1.08 -6.69
CA LEU A 31 3.09 -0.89 -5.24
C LEU A 31 3.82 -2.05 -4.57
N ALA A 32 4.84 -1.77 -3.75
CA ALA A 32 5.34 -2.72 -2.76
C ALA A 32 4.73 -2.43 -1.38
N THR A 33 4.14 -3.44 -0.75
CA THR A 33 3.56 -3.34 0.60
C THR A 33 3.88 -4.56 1.46
N THR A 34 3.41 -4.57 2.71
CA THR A 34 3.74 -5.60 3.71
C THR A 34 2.66 -6.64 3.90
N THR A 35 3.07 -7.85 4.29
CA THR A 35 2.17 -8.96 4.60
C THR A 35 1.15 -8.62 5.69
N SER A 36 1.51 -7.75 6.64
CA SER A 36 0.57 -7.24 7.65
C SER A 36 -0.55 -6.37 7.06
N VAL A 37 -0.28 -5.59 6.01
CA VAL A 37 -1.30 -4.79 5.31
C VAL A 37 -2.20 -5.71 4.51
N GLU A 38 -1.64 -6.69 3.79
CA GLU A 38 -2.42 -7.72 3.09
C GLU A 38 -3.32 -8.49 4.07
N ASN A 39 -2.76 -9.05 5.14
CA ASN A 39 -3.49 -9.84 6.12
C ASN A 39 -4.55 -9.05 6.91
N SER A 40 -4.50 -7.72 6.88
CA SER A 40 -5.55 -6.89 7.47
C SER A 40 -6.86 -6.91 6.67
N GLY A 41 -6.83 -7.39 5.42
CA GLY A 41 -7.95 -7.33 4.47
C GLY A 41 -8.15 -5.93 3.87
N LEU A 42 -7.36 -4.91 4.27
CA LEU A 42 -7.55 -3.53 3.83
C LEU A 42 -7.43 -3.37 2.30
N LEU A 43 -6.54 -4.12 1.67
CA LEU A 43 -6.35 -4.05 0.21
C LEU A 43 -7.58 -4.52 -0.55
N ASP A 44 -8.34 -5.48 -0.02
CA ASP A 44 -9.55 -5.99 -0.65
C ASP A 44 -10.65 -4.93 -0.75
N PHE A 45 -10.64 -3.95 0.16
CA PHE A 45 -11.53 -2.80 0.13
C PHE A 45 -11.00 -1.66 -0.74
N LEU A 46 -9.69 -1.38 -0.68
CA LEU A 46 -9.11 -0.21 -1.35
C LEU A 46 -8.90 -0.42 -2.86
N LEU A 47 -8.50 -1.63 -3.29
CA LEU A 47 -8.17 -1.89 -4.70
C LEU A 47 -9.39 -1.75 -5.64
N PRO A 48 -10.61 -2.22 -5.28
CA PRO A 48 -11.80 -1.99 -6.11
C PRO A 48 -12.16 -0.51 -6.24
N GLU A 49 -12.14 0.25 -5.13
CA GLU A 49 -12.44 1.68 -5.17
C GLU A 49 -11.39 2.47 -5.95
N PHE A 50 -10.10 2.14 -5.79
CA PHE A 50 -9.04 2.75 -6.59
C PHE A 50 -9.26 2.54 -8.10
N LYS A 51 -9.62 1.32 -8.51
CA LYS A 51 -9.87 1.00 -9.93
C LYS A 51 -11.09 1.73 -10.50
N LYS A 52 -12.07 2.06 -9.65
CA LYS A 52 -13.27 2.79 -10.04
C LYS A 52 -13.00 4.28 -10.22
N ASP A 53 -12.22 4.87 -9.31
CA ASP A 53 -11.97 6.31 -9.29
C ASP A 53 -10.82 6.74 -10.20
N PHE A 54 -9.88 5.82 -10.49
CA PHE A 54 -8.67 6.14 -11.25
C PHE A 54 -8.51 5.23 -12.48
N PRO A 55 -8.02 5.78 -13.61
CA PRO A 55 -7.83 5.02 -14.85
C PRO A 55 -6.54 4.18 -14.86
N TYR A 56 -5.93 3.92 -13.69
CA TYR A 56 -4.66 3.23 -13.57
C TYR A 56 -4.85 1.81 -13.06
N GLU A 57 -4.15 0.85 -13.66
CA GLU A 57 -3.99 -0.48 -13.07
C GLU A 57 -2.97 -0.42 -11.93
N LEU A 58 -3.30 -0.98 -10.77
CA LEU A 58 -2.39 -1.07 -9.63
C LEU A 58 -1.89 -2.51 -9.46
N LYS A 59 -0.58 -2.73 -9.62
CA LYS A 59 0.08 -4.03 -9.39
C LYS A 59 0.73 -4.05 -8.02
N VAL A 60 0.23 -4.91 -7.14
CA VAL A 60 0.69 -5.01 -5.75
C VAL A 60 1.68 -6.16 -5.58
N THR A 61 2.80 -5.89 -4.92
CA THR A 61 3.80 -6.88 -4.49
C THR A 61 3.87 -6.89 -2.97
N VAL A 62 3.54 -8.02 -2.34
CA VAL A 62 3.51 -8.14 -0.87
C VAL A 62 4.76 -8.83 -0.35
N VAL A 63 5.54 -8.12 0.47
CA VAL A 63 6.84 -8.57 1.01
C VAL A 63 7.15 -7.89 2.35
N GLY A 64 8.11 -8.39 3.13
CA GLY A 64 8.55 -7.69 4.35
C GLY A 64 9.09 -6.26 4.07
N SER A 65 8.99 -5.34 5.05
CA SER A 65 9.31 -3.91 4.85
C SER A 65 10.70 -3.65 4.25
N GLY A 66 11.72 -4.40 4.69
CA GLY A 66 13.08 -4.25 4.17
C GLY A 66 13.19 -4.60 2.69
N LYS A 67 12.45 -5.62 2.21
CA LYS A 67 12.40 -5.98 0.80
C LYS A 67 11.58 -4.97 0.00
N ALA A 68 10.45 -4.48 0.53
CA ALA A 68 9.65 -3.45 -0.12
C ALA A 68 10.47 -2.16 -0.35
N LEU A 69 11.18 -1.69 0.67
CA LEU A 69 12.07 -0.52 0.54
C LEU A 69 13.20 -0.79 -0.46
N ARG A 70 13.78 -1.99 -0.50
CA ARG A 70 14.80 -2.34 -1.50
C ARG A 70 14.26 -2.25 -2.93
N LEU A 71 13.06 -2.77 -3.20
CA LEU A 71 12.41 -2.65 -4.51
C LEU A 71 12.18 -1.17 -4.90
N GLY A 72 11.84 -0.33 -3.93
CA GLY A 72 11.75 1.12 -4.17
C GLY A 72 13.10 1.74 -4.54
N ARG A 73 14.20 1.34 -3.87
CA ARG A 73 15.55 1.85 -4.17
C ARG A 73 16.02 1.49 -5.58
N THR A 74 15.65 0.31 -6.08
CA THR A 74 16.03 -0.17 -7.42
C THR A 74 15.10 0.30 -8.53
N GLY A 75 14.01 1.01 -8.21
CA GLY A 75 13.01 1.46 -9.20
C GLY A 75 12.08 0.36 -9.71
N ASP A 76 12.07 -0.80 -9.04
CA ASP A 76 11.21 -1.93 -9.39
C ASP A 76 9.74 -1.66 -9.07
N VAL A 77 9.47 -0.69 -8.18
CA VAL A 77 8.13 -0.21 -7.84
C VAL A 77 8.07 1.32 -7.83
N ASP A 78 6.87 1.85 -8.01
CA ASP A 78 6.62 3.30 -8.07
C ASP A 78 6.19 3.85 -6.69
N ILE A 79 5.59 2.99 -5.85
CA ILE A 79 5.13 3.33 -4.51
C ILE A 79 5.63 2.26 -3.52
N VAL A 80 6.12 2.72 -2.38
CA VAL A 80 6.40 1.87 -1.21
C VAL A 80 5.47 2.27 -0.09
N TRP A 81 4.72 1.29 0.43
CA TRP A 81 3.86 1.48 1.59
C TRP A 81 4.25 0.45 2.66
N VAL A 82 4.92 0.94 3.71
CA VAL A 82 5.39 0.11 4.82
C VAL A 82 5.01 0.76 6.15
N HIS A 83 5.35 0.09 7.25
CA HIS A 83 5.08 0.54 8.62
C HIS A 83 6.35 0.47 9.49
N SER A 84 7.45 1.01 8.99
CA SER A 84 8.76 1.07 9.66
C SER A 84 9.30 2.51 9.64
N PRO A 85 8.84 3.38 10.56
CA PRO A 85 9.13 4.82 10.49
C PRO A 85 10.62 5.17 10.43
N VAL A 86 11.46 4.46 11.18
CA VAL A 86 12.92 4.67 11.15
C VAL A 86 13.51 4.34 9.79
N SER A 87 13.09 3.22 9.19
CA SER A 87 13.57 2.78 7.88
C SER A 87 13.03 3.66 6.74
N GLU A 88 11.78 4.10 6.85
CA GLU A 88 11.15 5.05 5.91
C GLU A 88 11.86 6.39 5.92
N LYS A 89 12.14 6.94 7.12
CA LYS A 89 12.87 8.20 7.24
C LYS A 89 14.24 8.10 6.57
N LYS A 90 14.99 7.05 6.86
CA LYS A 90 16.29 6.80 6.22
C LYS A 90 16.18 6.70 4.69
N PHE A 91 15.16 5.99 4.18
CA PHE A 91 14.92 5.86 2.74
C PHE A 91 14.66 7.21 2.05
N VAL A 92 13.92 8.12 2.71
CA VAL A 92 13.67 9.48 2.21
C VAL A 92 14.90 10.37 2.33
N ASP A 93 15.61 10.32 3.47
CA ASP A 93 16.85 11.07 3.70
C ASP A 93 17.94 10.70 2.68
N GLU A 94 17.97 9.43 2.24
CA GLU A 94 18.86 8.91 1.19
C GLU A 94 18.42 9.30 -0.24
N GLY A 95 17.27 9.97 -0.40
CA GLY A 95 16.78 10.47 -1.69
C GLY A 95 15.98 9.46 -2.52
N TYR A 96 15.63 8.29 -1.98
CA TYR A 96 14.87 7.27 -2.72
C TYR A 96 13.36 7.50 -2.68
N GLY A 97 12.86 8.36 -1.78
CA GLY A 97 11.45 8.70 -1.66
C GLY A 97 11.24 10.21 -1.66
N VAL A 98 10.25 10.69 -2.42
CA VAL A 98 10.02 12.13 -2.62
C VAL A 98 8.78 12.68 -1.91
N ARG A 99 7.84 11.82 -1.53
CA ARG A 99 6.56 12.21 -0.90
C ARG A 99 6.19 11.23 0.22
N HIS A 100 6.82 11.40 1.38
CA HIS A 100 6.48 10.63 2.56
C HIS A 100 5.16 11.12 3.14
N LYS A 101 4.17 10.23 3.24
CA LYS A 101 2.86 10.54 3.81
C LYS A 101 2.42 9.42 4.72
N MET A 102 2.09 9.76 5.96
CA MET A 102 1.42 8.84 6.88
C MET A 102 -0.03 8.64 6.41
N VAL A 103 -0.41 7.39 6.12
CA VAL A 103 -1.76 7.04 5.67
C VAL A 103 -2.59 6.49 6.82
N MET A 104 -1.97 5.70 7.70
CA MET A 104 -2.62 5.09 8.85
C MET A 104 -1.59 4.73 9.94
N ARG A 105 -2.10 4.39 11.11
CA ARG A 105 -1.36 3.81 12.23
C ARG A 105 -2.14 2.63 12.78
N ASN A 106 -1.45 1.69 13.41
CA ASN A 106 -2.10 0.63 14.18
C ASN A 106 -2.26 1.09 15.62
N ASP A 107 -3.41 0.78 16.20
CA ASP A 107 -3.63 0.88 17.65
C ASP A 107 -3.49 -0.53 18.25
N PHE A 108 -2.77 -0.63 19.36
CA PHE A 108 -2.61 -1.87 20.12
C PHE A 108 -3.50 -1.83 21.34
N VAL A 109 -4.16 -2.95 21.63
CA VAL A 109 -5.02 -3.10 22.80
C VAL A 109 -4.51 -4.24 23.67
N LEU A 110 -4.64 -4.07 24.98
CA LEU A 110 -4.46 -5.14 25.95
C LEU A 110 -5.85 -5.74 26.22
N ALA A 111 -6.04 -6.99 25.83
CA ALA A 111 -7.30 -7.71 25.98
C ALA A 111 -7.17 -8.82 27.03
N GLY A 112 -8.24 -9.06 27.78
CA GLY A 112 -8.28 -10.07 28.84
C GLY A 112 -9.71 -10.47 29.22
N PRO A 113 -9.85 -11.34 30.24
CA PRO A 113 -11.15 -11.81 30.71
C PRO A 113 -12.07 -10.68 31.22
N VAL A 114 -13.39 -10.86 31.05
CA VAL A 114 -14.41 -9.87 31.47
C VAL A 114 -14.39 -9.58 32.98
N ASN A 115 -14.04 -10.57 33.79
CA ASN A 115 -13.94 -10.41 35.24
C ASN A 115 -12.70 -9.64 35.71
N ASP A 116 -11.79 -9.25 34.80
CA ASP A 116 -10.63 -8.40 35.04
C ASP A 116 -9.89 -8.71 36.36
N PRO A 117 -9.33 -9.92 36.51
CA PRO A 117 -8.70 -10.33 37.77
C PRO A 117 -7.49 -9.47 38.15
N ALA A 118 -6.85 -8.83 37.17
CA ALA A 118 -5.73 -7.90 37.37
C ALA A 118 -6.19 -6.46 37.69
N GLN A 119 -7.49 -6.17 37.59
CA GLN A 119 -8.08 -4.83 37.82
C GLN A 119 -7.41 -3.72 36.98
N ILE A 120 -7.22 -3.99 35.69
CA ILE A 120 -6.53 -3.10 34.75
C ILE A 120 -7.47 -2.32 33.83
N SER A 121 -8.76 -2.65 33.77
CA SER A 121 -9.75 -1.99 32.89
C SER A 121 -9.89 -0.49 33.14
N THR A 122 -9.56 -0.03 34.35
CA THR A 122 -9.59 1.39 34.74
C THR A 122 -8.24 2.11 34.57
N GLU A 123 -7.18 1.39 34.19
CA GLU A 123 -5.86 1.98 34.00
C GLU A 123 -5.80 2.82 32.74
N LYS A 124 -5.30 4.04 32.88
CA LYS A 124 -5.03 4.95 31.75
C LYS A 124 -3.60 4.86 31.23
N ASN A 125 -2.73 4.17 31.97
CA ASN A 125 -1.33 4.01 31.62
C ASN A 125 -1.02 2.52 31.42
N ILE A 126 -0.58 2.17 30.21
CA ILE A 126 -0.26 0.80 29.85
C ILE A 126 0.83 0.20 30.74
N LEU A 127 1.84 0.97 31.16
CA LEU A 127 2.90 0.47 32.04
C LEU A 127 2.36 0.10 33.43
N ASN A 128 1.35 0.81 33.93
CA ASN A 128 0.69 0.46 35.20
C ASN A 128 -0.14 -0.83 35.05
N ALA A 129 -0.84 -0.99 33.92
CA ALA A 129 -1.56 -2.22 33.63
C ALA A 129 -0.62 -3.44 33.60
N PHE A 130 0.52 -3.35 32.91
CA PHE A 130 1.52 -4.41 32.90
C PHE A 130 2.11 -4.70 34.29
N LYS A 131 2.41 -3.66 35.10
CA LYS A 131 2.86 -3.83 36.49
C LYS A 131 1.80 -4.54 37.35
N LYS A 132 0.52 -4.19 37.18
CA LYS A 132 -0.58 -4.84 37.90
C LYS A 132 -0.74 -6.31 37.51
N ILE A 133 -0.67 -6.64 36.22
CA ILE A 133 -0.68 -8.04 35.75
C ILE A 133 0.44 -8.83 36.41
N ALA A 134 1.66 -8.27 36.45
CA ALA A 134 2.79 -8.92 37.09
C ALA A 134 2.61 -9.06 38.62
N ALA A 135 2.14 -8.02 39.29
CA ALA A 135 1.93 -8.03 40.75
C ALA A 135 0.79 -8.94 41.22
N THR A 136 -0.20 -9.17 40.36
CA THR A 136 -1.32 -10.08 40.61
C THR A 136 -1.06 -11.49 40.05
N GLU A 137 0.14 -11.72 39.51
CA GLU A 137 0.60 -12.99 38.90
C GLU A 137 -0.38 -13.55 37.86
N GLN A 138 -1.07 -12.67 37.14
CA GLN A 138 -2.01 -13.09 36.10
C GLN A 138 -1.28 -13.52 34.83
N LEU A 139 -1.85 -14.50 34.12
CA LEU A 139 -1.27 -15.00 32.88
C LEU A 139 -1.21 -13.88 31.83
N PHE A 140 -0.02 -13.66 31.29
CA PHE A 140 0.20 -12.81 30.12
C PHE A 140 0.78 -13.66 28.99
N VAL A 141 0.14 -13.62 27.82
CA VAL A 141 0.59 -14.36 26.64
C VAL A 141 1.26 -13.40 25.68
N SER A 142 2.59 -13.49 25.60
CA SER A 142 3.39 -12.77 24.60
C SER A 142 3.36 -13.50 23.26
N ARG A 143 3.49 -12.74 22.18
CA ARG A 143 3.76 -13.31 20.85
C ARG A 143 5.07 -14.09 20.79
N GLY A 144 6.12 -13.65 21.50
CA GLY A 144 7.39 -14.37 21.63
C GLY A 144 8.12 -14.69 20.32
N ASP A 145 7.85 -13.93 19.24
CA ASP A 145 8.23 -14.28 17.86
C ASP A 145 9.05 -13.20 17.14
N ASP A 146 9.61 -12.21 17.86
CA ASP A 146 10.34 -11.06 17.31
C ASP A 146 9.57 -10.19 16.30
N SER A 147 8.24 -10.40 16.18
CA SER A 147 7.38 -9.60 15.33
C SER A 147 7.24 -8.16 15.81
N GLY A 148 6.64 -7.30 14.97
CA GLY A 148 6.35 -5.92 15.37
C GLY A 148 5.47 -5.83 16.62
N THR A 149 4.54 -6.76 16.82
CA THR A 149 3.72 -6.84 18.04
C THR A 149 4.56 -7.24 19.23
N ASN A 150 5.41 -8.27 19.10
CA ASN A 150 6.30 -8.67 20.20
C ASN A 150 7.25 -7.54 20.60
N LYS A 151 7.82 -6.82 19.64
CA LYS A 151 8.64 -5.63 19.90
C LYS A 151 7.88 -4.54 20.62
N LYS A 152 6.57 -4.40 20.36
CA LYS A 152 5.72 -3.42 21.04
C LYS A 152 5.38 -3.83 22.47
N GLU A 153 5.28 -5.13 22.75
CA GLU A 153 5.13 -5.68 24.11
C GLU A 153 6.37 -5.38 24.99
N LEU A 154 7.55 -5.28 24.37
CA LEU A 154 8.85 -5.09 25.06
C LEU A 154 9.28 -3.62 25.19
N SER A 155 8.57 -2.67 24.56
CA SER A 155 8.97 -1.25 24.43
C SER A 155 8.17 -0.28 25.27
#